data_AF-A0A2T4VR24-F1
#
_entry.id   AF-A0A2T4VR24-F1
#
_cell.length_a   1.000
_cell.length_b   1.000
_cell.length_c   1.000
_cell.angle_alpha   90.00
_cell.angle_beta   90.00
_cell.angle_gamma   90.00
#
_symmetry.space_group_name_H-M   'P 1'
#
loop_
_entity.id
_entity.type
_entity.pdbx_description
1 polymer ?
#
loop_
_entity_poly.entity_id
_entity_poly.type
_entity_poly.pdbx_seq_one_letter_code
_entity_poly.pdbx_strand_id
1 'polypeptide(L)'
;MPRNFDITATTSSVKLDGSGQGEVTFTVSNKLGMGVTVRATVEPAGNTRAEWMSFPDGMERTLSPDGTAVIPVRISAPKGTPPGAYNFGLVVASVSNPDEQYDRGPSVAFNVAEAPAPVKKPFPWWLVALAAGVVIIIVGVVAILSSHGKKVEAPGIGQPCAAKGTKCAANLTCGPNNVCLGAAGFEGCDKPELCATGRCEANKCQEQVSLGDTCDSPDDCRAPLSCFQGFCLIPLGEKCTHPSQCVTGACTNQVCSRAVVLCPRCPAGTVCINGTCVQTGIVRDPRLMRELEVQQFQRTPQPP
;
A
#
# COMPACT_ATOMS: atom_id res chain seq x y z
N MET A 1 -9.06 -51.37 44.57
CA MET A 1 -8.75 -52.53 43.71
C MET A 1 -7.36 -53.00 44.09
N PRO A 2 -7.12 -54.31 44.29
CA PRO A 2 -5.78 -54.83 44.49
C PRO A 2 -4.94 -54.51 43.25
N ARG A 3 -3.68 -54.08 43.44
CA ARG A 3 -2.74 -53.88 42.34
C ARG A 3 -2.12 -55.22 41.96
N ASN A 4 -2.03 -55.51 40.68
CA ASN A 4 -1.42 -56.72 40.12
C ASN A 4 0.11 -56.58 40.07
N PHE A 5 0.60 -55.35 39.88
CA PHE A 5 2.00 -54.97 39.90
C PHE A 5 2.20 -53.69 40.72
N ASP A 6 3.28 -53.67 41.50
CA ASP A 6 3.75 -52.45 42.16
C ASP A 6 4.90 -51.85 41.35
N ILE A 7 4.75 -50.59 40.91
CA ILE A 7 5.68 -49.93 39.98
C ILE A 7 6.19 -48.65 40.65
N THR A 8 7.50 -48.56 40.83
CA THR A 8 8.17 -47.39 41.40
C THR A 8 9.24 -46.87 40.43
N ALA A 9 9.52 -45.57 40.49
CA ALA A 9 10.58 -44.94 39.71
C ALA A 9 11.71 -44.51 40.64
N THR A 10 12.96 -44.59 40.17
CA THR A 10 14.13 -44.13 40.96
C THR A 10 14.13 -42.63 41.20
N THR A 11 13.50 -41.85 40.32
CA THR A 11 13.31 -40.41 40.44
C THR A 11 11.98 -40.00 39.83
N SER A 12 11.40 -38.90 40.32
CA SER A 12 10.25 -38.24 39.70
C SER A 12 10.64 -37.25 38.59
N SER A 13 11.93 -36.90 38.48
CA SER A 13 12.44 -36.02 37.42
C SER A 13 13.84 -36.39 36.93
N VAL A 14 14.05 -36.32 35.62
CA VAL A 14 15.33 -36.56 34.94
C VAL A 14 15.79 -35.27 34.26
N LYS A 15 17.05 -34.89 34.48
CA LYS A 15 17.69 -33.83 33.71
C LYS A 15 18.37 -34.46 32.49
N LEU A 16 18.02 -33.99 31.30
CA LEU A 16 18.71 -34.43 30.08
C LEU A 16 20.10 -33.79 29.98
N ASP A 17 21.04 -34.52 29.38
CA ASP A 17 22.36 -34.02 29.07
C ASP A 17 22.37 -33.05 27.87
N GLY A 18 23.55 -32.54 27.51
CA GLY A 18 23.73 -31.60 26.39
C GLY A 18 23.40 -32.19 25.01
N SER A 19 23.19 -33.50 24.91
CA SER A 19 22.76 -34.20 23.70
C SER A 19 21.26 -34.56 23.70
N GLY A 20 20.52 -34.14 24.74
CA GLY A 20 19.10 -34.45 24.89
C GLY A 20 18.84 -35.87 25.39
N GLN A 21 19.84 -36.52 26.00
CA GLN A 21 19.74 -37.89 26.47
C GLN A 21 19.58 -37.95 27.99
N GLY A 22 18.89 -38.98 28.47
CA GLY A 22 18.73 -39.27 29.89
C GLY A 22 18.23 -40.69 30.11
N GLU A 23 18.20 -41.12 31.37
CA GLU A 23 17.70 -42.44 31.73
C GLU A 23 16.96 -42.35 33.06
N VAL A 24 15.85 -43.08 33.16
CA VAL A 24 15.17 -43.36 34.44
C VAL A 24 14.97 -44.85 34.55
N THR A 25 15.02 -45.36 35.76
CA THR A 25 14.84 -46.76 36.05
C THR A 25 13.53 -46.96 36.81
N PHE A 26 12.74 -47.93 36.38
CA PHE A 26 11.56 -48.39 37.09
C PHE A 26 11.79 -49.74 37.74
N THR A 27 11.31 -49.92 38.96
CA THR A 27 11.26 -51.22 39.64
C THR A 27 9.83 -51.72 39.61
N VAL A 28 9.63 -52.91 39.07
CA VAL A 28 8.34 -53.59 38.94
C VAL A 28 8.33 -54.81 39.85
N SER A 29 7.35 -54.90 40.74
CA SER A 29 7.16 -56.02 41.64
C SER A 29 5.89 -56.78 41.30
N ASN A 30 6.00 -58.11 41.17
CA ASN A 30 4.86 -58.98 40.92
C ASN A 30 4.02 -59.16 42.19
N LYS A 31 2.70 -58.93 42.11
CA LYS A 31 1.75 -59.13 43.23
C LYS A 31 0.70 -60.22 42.93
N LEU A 32 0.88 -60.99 41.87
CA LEU A 32 -0.05 -62.05 41.44
C LEU A 32 0.14 -63.38 42.19
N GLY A 33 1.21 -63.54 42.97
CA GLY A 33 1.52 -64.80 43.69
C GLY A 33 1.94 -65.98 42.79
N MET A 34 2.07 -65.75 41.48
CA MET A 34 2.50 -66.74 40.49
C MET A 34 3.51 -66.12 39.52
N GLY A 35 4.36 -66.94 38.89
CA GLY A 35 5.30 -66.45 37.88
C GLY A 35 4.58 -65.87 36.65
N VAL A 36 5.10 -64.77 36.11
CA VAL A 36 4.44 -64.02 35.02
C VAL A 36 5.46 -63.37 34.10
N THR A 37 5.19 -63.40 32.79
CA THR A 37 5.91 -62.57 31.82
C THR A 37 5.13 -61.28 31.61
N VAL A 38 5.78 -60.16 31.89
CA VAL A 38 5.20 -58.83 31.73
C VAL A 38 5.81 -58.10 30.54
N ARG A 39 5.03 -57.22 29.93
CA ARG A 39 5.47 -56.26 28.93
C ARG A 39 5.32 -54.84 29.47
N ALA A 40 6.39 -54.06 29.36
CA ALA A 40 6.44 -52.67 29.74
C ALA A 40 6.22 -51.77 28.52
N THR A 41 5.38 -50.75 28.68
CA THR A 41 5.07 -49.75 27.65
C THR A 41 5.13 -48.36 28.28
N VAL A 42 5.61 -47.36 27.53
CA VAL A 42 5.54 -45.96 27.97
C VAL A 42 4.20 -45.34 27.59
N GLU A 43 3.58 -44.63 28.53
CA GLU A 43 2.39 -43.81 28.29
C GLU A 43 2.80 -42.34 28.36
N PRO A 44 3.06 -41.68 27.22
CA PRO A 44 3.43 -40.27 27.21
C PRO A 44 2.23 -39.38 27.59
N ALA A 45 2.51 -38.24 28.22
CA ALA A 45 1.51 -37.23 28.57
C ALA A 45 1.78 -35.89 27.86
N GLY A 46 0.72 -35.18 27.50
CA GLY A 46 0.79 -33.88 26.84
C GLY A 46 1.42 -33.97 25.45
N ASN A 47 2.47 -33.19 25.22
CA ASN A 47 3.22 -33.13 23.96
C ASN A 47 4.43 -34.10 23.91
N THR A 48 4.59 -34.91 24.95
CA THR A 48 5.63 -35.96 25.01
C THR A 48 5.34 -37.02 23.96
N ARG A 49 6.38 -37.60 23.36
CA ARG A 49 6.21 -38.63 22.33
C ARG A 49 6.89 -39.93 22.73
N ALA A 50 6.20 -41.05 22.52
CA ALA A 50 6.67 -42.38 22.93
C ALA A 50 7.96 -42.79 22.20
N GLU A 51 8.14 -42.34 20.96
CA GLU A 51 9.36 -42.62 20.17
C GLU A 51 10.63 -41.99 20.74
N TRP A 52 10.51 -41.09 21.71
CA TRP A 52 11.66 -40.55 22.44
C TRP A 52 12.13 -41.48 23.55
N MET A 53 11.38 -42.53 23.87
CA MET A 53 11.74 -43.51 24.89
C MET A 53 12.10 -44.86 24.27
N SER A 54 13.09 -45.51 24.86
CA SER A 54 13.51 -46.86 24.45
C SER A 54 13.85 -47.71 25.67
N PHE A 55 13.72 -49.03 25.49
CA PHE A 55 14.02 -50.03 26.49
C PHE A 55 15.31 -50.75 26.07
N PRO A 56 16.49 -50.38 26.60
CA PRO A 56 17.77 -50.90 26.11
C PRO A 56 17.89 -52.42 26.26
N ASP A 57 17.23 -52.97 27.27
CA ASP A 57 17.29 -54.39 27.60
C ASP A 57 16.00 -55.14 27.19
N GLY A 58 15.21 -54.55 26.28
CA GLY A 58 13.92 -55.07 25.84
C GLY A 58 12.73 -54.70 26.72
N MET A 59 11.53 -54.88 26.18
CA MET A 59 10.26 -54.49 26.82
C MET A 59 9.64 -55.59 27.69
N GLU A 60 10.15 -56.82 27.63
CA GLU A 60 9.58 -57.96 28.35
C GLU A 60 10.48 -58.47 29.47
N ARG A 61 9.84 -58.89 30.57
CA ARG A 61 10.51 -59.44 31.76
C ARG A 61 9.72 -60.61 32.31
N THR A 62 10.42 -61.68 32.68
CA THR A 62 9.82 -62.76 33.46
C THR A 62 10.08 -62.50 34.93
N LEU A 63 9.01 -62.47 35.70
CA LEU A 63 9.02 -62.27 37.14
C LEU A 63 8.62 -63.58 37.82
N SER A 64 9.41 -63.99 38.82
CA SER A 64 9.00 -65.03 39.77
C SER A 64 7.79 -64.57 40.60
N PRO A 65 7.09 -65.49 41.29
CA PRO A 65 6.15 -65.12 42.36
C PRO A 65 6.82 -64.16 43.34
N ASP A 66 6.17 -63.03 43.63
CA ASP A 66 6.70 -61.94 44.49
C ASP A 66 8.05 -61.34 44.06
N GLY A 67 8.52 -61.70 42.85
CA GLY A 67 9.79 -61.24 42.30
C GLY A 67 9.72 -59.80 41.78
N THR A 68 10.90 -59.22 41.61
CA THR A 68 11.06 -57.87 41.06
C THR A 68 11.94 -57.86 39.82
N ALA A 69 11.70 -56.90 38.93
CA ALA A 69 12.60 -56.58 37.84
C ALA A 69 12.84 -55.08 37.74
N VAL A 70 14.02 -54.77 37.25
CA VAL A 70 14.45 -53.41 36.93
C VAL A 70 14.27 -53.20 35.43
N ILE A 71 13.61 -52.09 35.08
CA ILE A 71 13.30 -51.72 33.70
C ILE A 71 13.87 -50.31 33.46
N PRO A 72 15.06 -50.19 32.85
CA PRO A 72 15.58 -48.91 32.42
C PRO A 72 14.79 -48.39 31.22
N VAL A 73 14.50 -47.09 31.23
CA VAL A 73 13.91 -46.35 30.12
C VAL A 73 14.86 -45.23 29.74
N ARG A 74 15.44 -45.33 28.54
CA ARG A 74 16.28 -44.29 27.96
C ARG A 74 15.42 -43.27 27.25
N ILE A 75 15.73 -42.00 27.49
CA ILE A 75 15.05 -40.84 26.94
C ILE A 75 16.01 -40.16 25.96
N SER A 76 15.54 -39.91 24.74
CA SER A 76 16.26 -39.27 23.66
C SER A 76 15.38 -38.20 23.03
N ALA A 77 15.44 -36.97 23.55
CA ALA A 77 14.73 -35.84 22.97
C ALA A 77 15.45 -35.37 21.67
N PRO A 78 14.77 -35.33 20.52
CA PRO A 78 15.38 -34.88 19.27
C PRO A 78 15.91 -33.45 19.35
N LYS A 79 16.93 -33.13 18.53
CA LYS A 79 17.39 -31.74 18.37
C LYS A 79 16.24 -30.86 17.88
N GLY A 80 16.09 -29.68 18.49
CA GLY A 80 15.00 -28.76 18.18
C GLY A 80 13.71 -29.01 18.96
N THR A 81 13.69 -29.99 19.87
CA THR A 81 12.59 -30.15 20.83
C THR A 81 12.45 -28.86 21.65
N PRO A 82 11.24 -28.27 21.75
CA PRO A 82 11.02 -27.06 22.52
C PRO A 82 11.49 -27.23 23.98
N PRO A 83 12.19 -26.25 24.57
CA PRO A 83 12.56 -26.28 25.97
C PRO A 83 11.32 -26.41 26.86
N GLY A 84 11.40 -27.24 27.90
CA GLY A 84 10.28 -27.47 28.80
C GLY A 84 10.29 -28.83 29.48
N ALA A 85 9.29 -29.05 30.34
CA ALA A 85 9.06 -30.29 31.05
C ALA A 85 8.11 -31.20 30.25
N TYR A 86 8.52 -32.46 30.09
CA TYR A 86 7.77 -33.50 29.40
C TYR A 86 7.53 -34.66 30.36
N ASN A 87 6.35 -35.28 30.31
CA ASN A 87 5.92 -36.28 31.28
C ASN A 87 5.55 -37.59 30.62
N PHE A 88 5.86 -38.70 31.28
CA PHE A 88 5.42 -40.02 30.88
C PHE A 88 5.26 -40.95 32.09
N GLY A 89 4.42 -41.97 31.97
CA GLY A 89 4.31 -43.07 32.93
C GLY A 89 4.76 -44.39 32.31
N LEU A 90 5.07 -45.36 33.17
CA LEU A 90 5.26 -46.75 32.75
C LEU A 90 3.98 -47.54 32.98
N VAL A 91 3.51 -48.25 31.95
CA VAL A 91 2.42 -49.22 32.06
C VAL A 91 3.04 -50.61 31.94
N VAL A 92 2.71 -51.48 32.90
CA VAL A 92 3.14 -52.87 32.89
C VAL A 92 1.91 -53.75 32.80
N ALA A 93 1.90 -54.66 31.83
CA ALA A 93 0.81 -55.60 31.63
C ALA A 93 1.34 -57.03 31.51
N SER A 94 0.57 -58.00 31.98
CA SER A 94 0.84 -59.42 31.74
C SER A 94 0.72 -59.73 30.25
N VAL A 95 1.66 -60.48 29.68
CA VAL A 95 1.59 -60.88 28.26
C VAL A 95 0.42 -61.84 28.01
N SER A 96 0.05 -62.67 28.99
CA SER A 96 -1.03 -63.65 28.84
C SER A 96 -2.43 -63.08 29.07
N ASN A 97 -2.55 -61.97 29.80
CA ASN A 97 -3.84 -61.32 30.07
C ASN A 97 -3.66 -59.80 30.29
N PRO A 98 -3.33 -59.04 29.22
CA PRO A 98 -2.94 -57.64 29.35
C PRO A 98 -4.09 -56.69 29.73
N ASP A 99 -5.33 -57.06 29.43
CA ASP A 99 -6.50 -56.20 29.66
C ASP A 99 -6.99 -56.23 31.13
N GLU A 100 -6.80 -57.36 31.82
CA GLU A 100 -7.21 -57.51 33.22
C GLU A 100 -6.03 -57.41 34.19
N GLN A 101 -4.81 -57.74 33.73
CA GLN A 101 -3.61 -57.73 34.56
C GLN A 101 -2.65 -56.66 34.06
N TYR A 102 -2.93 -55.42 34.44
CA TYR A 102 -2.05 -54.29 34.21
C TYR A 102 -2.08 -53.30 35.37
N ASP A 103 -0.99 -52.55 35.52
CA ASP A 103 -0.92 -51.40 36.41
C ASP A 103 -0.15 -50.26 35.76
N ARG A 104 -0.45 -49.04 36.21
CA ARG A 104 0.24 -47.82 35.81
C ARG A 104 1.14 -47.36 36.95
N GLY A 105 2.39 -47.07 36.59
CA GLY A 105 3.38 -46.50 37.47
C GLY A 105 3.22 -44.98 37.65
N PRO A 106 4.10 -44.37 38.46
CA PRO A 106 4.10 -42.93 38.67
C PRO A 106 4.47 -42.18 37.39
N SER A 107 4.00 -40.93 37.29
CA SER A 107 4.43 -40.00 36.24
C SER A 107 5.83 -39.50 36.54
N VAL A 108 6.72 -39.57 35.55
CA VAL A 108 8.09 -39.06 35.59
C VAL A 108 8.24 -37.91 34.61
N ALA A 109 8.86 -36.82 35.06
CA ALA A 109 9.17 -35.66 34.23
C ALA A 109 10.60 -35.74 33.67
N PHE A 110 10.85 -35.25 32.46
CA PHE A 110 12.19 -34.92 32.00
C PHE A 110 12.24 -33.52 31.39
N ASN A 111 13.33 -32.81 31.64
CA ASN A 111 13.48 -31.41 31.25
C ASN A 111 14.42 -31.28 30.04
N VAL A 112 13.88 -30.72 28.96
CA VAL A 112 14.66 -30.27 27.79
C VAL A 112 15.15 -28.85 28.10
N ALA A 113 16.47 -28.70 28.22
CA ALA A 113 17.09 -27.42 28.51
C ALA A 113 16.93 -26.43 27.34
N GLU A 114 16.86 -25.14 27.66
CA GLU A 114 16.95 -24.09 26.66
C GLU A 114 18.33 -24.14 26.00
N ALA A 115 18.37 -24.22 24.67
CA ALA A 115 19.62 -24.15 23.94
C ALA A 115 20.33 -22.84 24.30
N PRO A 116 21.64 -22.86 24.63
CA PRO A 116 22.36 -21.64 24.93
C PRO A 116 22.14 -20.64 23.79
N ALA A 117 21.67 -19.44 24.12
CA ALA A 117 21.43 -18.40 23.13
C ALA A 117 22.70 -18.24 22.28
N PRO A 118 22.60 -18.17 20.95
CA PRO A 118 23.76 -18.03 20.10
C PRO A 118 24.53 -16.80 20.55
N VAL A 119 25.78 -17.00 20.98
CA VAL A 119 26.69 -15.91 21.33
C VAL A 119 26.76 -15.01 20.11
N LYS A 120 26.15 -13.83 20.18
CA LYS A 120 26.24 -12.82 19.12
C LYS A 120 27.73 -12.52 18.99
N LYS A 121 28.36 -12.99 17.91
CA LYS A 121 29.72 -12.60 17.58
C LYS A 121 29.73 -11.06 17.60
N PRO A 122 30.62 -10.41 18.36
CA PRO A 122 30.67 -8.97 18.39
C PRO A 122 30.84 -8.52 16.94
N PHE A 123 29.87 -7.75 16.47
CA PHE A 123 29.87 -7.27 15.10
C PHE A 123 31.21 -6.57 14.86
N PRO A 124 31.97 -6.93 13.81
CA PRO A 124 33.32 -6.43 13.64
C PRO A 124 33.29 -4.93 13.38
N TRP A 125 33.45 -4.14 14.43
CA TRP A 125 33.48 -2.67 14.38
C TRP A 125 34.58 -2.14 13.46
N TRP A 126 35.61 -2.94 13.20
CA TRP A 126 36.60 -2.62 12.17
C TRP A 126 35.98 -2.51 10.78
N LEU A 127 34.95 -3.29 10.42
CA LEU A 127 34.21 -3.14 9.17
C LEU A 127 33.39 -1.85 9.14
N VAL A 128 32.83 -1.43 10.28
CA VAL A 128 32.14 -0.13 10.40
C VAL A 128 33.13 1.01 10.24
N ALA A 129 34.29 0.92 10.87
CA ALA A 129 35.35 1.91 10.74
C ALA A 129 35.90 1.97 9.30
N LEU A 130 36.06 0.82 8.64
CA LEU A 130 36.48 0.74 7.23
C LEU A 130 35.41 1.31 6.30
N ALA A 131 34.14 0.95 6.51
CA ALA A 131 33.02 1.49 5.73
C ALA A 131 32.85 3.00 5.95
N ALA A 132 32.96 3.49 7.19
CA ALA A 132 32.92 4.91 7.50
C ALA A 132 34.10 5.66 6.87
N GLY A 133 35.31 5.10 6.91
CA GLY A 133 36.48 5.65 6.23
C GLY A 133 36.29 5.74 4.72
N VAL A 134 35.78 4.68 4.09
CA VAL A 134 35.47 4.67 2.64
C VAL A 134 34.38 5.68 2.30
N VAL A 135 33.32 5.79 3.11
CA VAL A 135 32.26 6.79 2.92
C VAL A 135 32.81 8.21 3.05
N ILE A 136 33.67 8.49 4.02
CA ILE A 136 34.31 9.81 4.17
C ILE A 136 35.19 10.13 2.96
N ILE A 137 35.95 9.16 2.45
CA ILE A 137 36.77 9.33 1.24
C ILE A 137 35.87 9.58 0.02
N ILE A 138 34.78 8.81 -0.15
CA ILE A 138 33.84 9.01 -1.25
C ILE A 138 33.16 10.37 -1.14
N VAL A 139 32.70 10.78 0.05
CA VAL A 139 32.09 12.10 0.27
C VAL A 139 33.11 13.21 0.02
N GLY A 140 34.37 13.05 0.44
CA GLY A 140 35.45 13.98 0.15
C GLY A 140 35.74 14.10 -1.35
N VAL A 141 35.85 12.98 -2.05
CA VAL A 141 36.06 12.93 -3.50
C VAL A 141 34.86 13.49 -4.26
N VAL A 142 33.63 13.17 -3.84
CA VAL A 142 32.40 13.71 -4.42
C VAL A 142 32.27 15.20 -4.14
N ALA A 143 32.66 15.70 -2.96
CA ALA A 143 32.66 17.13 -2.64
C ALA A 143 33.68 17.89 -3.49
N ILE A 144 34.88 17.31 -3.70
CA ILE A 144 35.93 17.90 -4.54
C ILE A 144 35.57 17.85 -6.03
N LEU A 145 34.88 16.80 -6.49
CA LEU A 145 34.40 16.73 -7.88
C LEU A 145 33.14 17.58 -8.11
N SER A 146 32.27 17.73 -7.09
CA SER A 146 31.06 18.55 -7.17
C SER A 146 31.34 20.04 -7.05
N SER A 147 32.47 20.46 -6.47
CA SER A 147 32.87 21.87 -6.42
C SER A 147 33.40 22.41 -7.76
N HIS A 148 33.64 21.55 -8.76
CA HIS A 148 33.90 21.93 -10.16
C HIS A 148 32.65 21.82 -11.05
N GLY A 149 31.50 21.43 -10.51
CA GLY A 149 30.24 21.45 -11.23
C GLY A 149 29.75 22.89 -11.39
N LYS A 150 29.84 23.44 -12.61
CA LYS A 150 29.09 24.66 -12.97
C LYS A 150 27.63 24.43 -12.57
N LYS A 151 27.08 25.34 -11.75
CA LYS A 151 25.65 25.37 -11.45
C LYS A 151 24.92 25.39 -12.79
N VAL A 152 24.28 24.27 -13.15
CA VAL A 152 23.42 24.23 -14.33
C VAL A 152 22.16 24.98 -13.91
N GLU A 153 22.14 26.28 -14.20
CA GLU A 153 20.93 27.08 -14.09
C GLU A 153 19.83 26.41 -14.92
N ALA A 154 18.65 26.28 -14.31
CA ALA A 154 17.52 25.66 -14.97
C ALA A 154 17.21 26.41 -16.29
N PRO A 155 16.82 25.71 -17.36
CA PRO A 155 16.53 26.30 -18.66
C PRO A 155 15.46 27.40 -18.53
N GLY A 156 15.79 28.57 -19.09
CA GLY A 156 14.90 29.73 -19.15
C GLY A 156 13.80 29.60 -20.21
N ILE A 157 13.03 30.67 -20.40
CA ILE A 157 11.96 30.71 -21.41
C ILE A 157 12.53 30.46 -22.82
N GLY A 158 11.82 29.67 -23.64
CA GLY A 158 12.26 29.30 -24.99
C GLY A 158 13.36 28.22 -25.04
N GLN A 159 13.86 27.75 -23.89
CA GLN A 159 14.88 26.69 -23.83
C GLN A 159 14.26 25.29 -23.80
N PRO A 160 15.00 24.25 -24.23
CA PRO A 160 14.50 22.88 -24.24
C PRO A 160 14.26 22.34 -22.83
N CYS A 161 13.17 21.57 -22.67
CA CYS A 161 12.81 20.86 -21.45
C CYS A 161 12.43 19.41 -21.76
N ALA A 162 12.36 18.55 -20.75
CA ALA A 162 11.92 17.17 -20.91
C ALA A 162 10.88 16.81 -19.84
N ALA A 163 9.79 16.17 -20.24
CA ALA A 163 8.74 15.69 -19.32
C ALA A 163 9.27 14.72 -18.25
N LYS A 164 10.35 13.99 -18.58
CA LYS A 164 11.17 13.20 -17.64
C LYS A 164 12.62 13.67 -17.77
N GLY A 165 13.01 14.71 -17.02
CA GLY A 165 14.35 15.26 -17.08
C GLY A 165 14.40 16.70 -16.56
N THR A 166 15.12 17.56 -17.27
CA THR A 166 15.37 18.94 -16.87
C THR A 166 14.08 19.73 -16.70
N LYS A 167 13.84 20.18 -15.46
CA LYS A 167 12.72 21.07 -15.14
C LYS A 167 13.05 22.48 -15.61
N CYS A 168 12.05 23.17 -16.16
CA CYS A 168 12.16 24.59 -16.46
C CYS A 168 12.44 25.41 -15.19
N ALA A 169 12.98 26.61 -15.36
CA ALA A 169 13.11 27.58 -14.26
C ALA A 169 11.74 27.91 -13.62
N ALA A 170 11.77 28.56 -12.46
CA ALA A 170 10.56 28.89 -11.72
C ALA A 170 9.55 29.68 -12.59
N ASN A 171 8.25 29.38 -12.43
CA ASN A 171 7.13 29.99 -13.17
C ASN A 171 7.08 29.70 -14.68
N LEU A 172 7.83 28.69 -15.13
CA LEU A 172 7.77 28.16 -16.49
C LEU A 172 7.18 26.74 -16.50
N THR A 173 6.46 26.40 -17.56
CA THR A 173 5.88 25.08 -17.79
C THR A 173 6.41 24.50 -19.10
N CYS A 174 6.70 23.20 -19.12
CA CYS A 174 7.16 22.54 -20.35
C CYS A 174 5.99 22.35 -21.32
N GLY A 175 6.02 23.08 -22.44
CA GLY A 175 4.96 23.12 -23.43
C GLY A 175 5.05 22.04 -24.52
N PRO A 176 4.10 22.04 -25.47
CA PRO A 176 4.20 21.23 -26.68
C PRO A 176 5.47 21.63 -27.44
N ASN A 177 6.22 20.64 -27.94
CA ASN A 177 7.57 20.77 -28.52
C ASN A 177 8.74 20.76 -27.55
N ASN A 178 8.54 20.39 -26.27
CA ASN A 178 9.64 20.25 -25.30
C ASN A 178 10.38 21.58 -25.08
N VAL A 179 9.66 22.70 -25.00
CA VAL A 179 10.19 24.04 -24.75
C VAL A 179 9.56 24.65 -23.51
N CYS A 180 10.34 25.36 -22.70
CA CYS A 180 9.85 26.07 -21.52
C CYS A 180 9.04 27.31 -21.90
N LEU A 181 7.77 27.34 -21.51
CA LEU A 181 6.83 28.42 -21.75
C LEU A 181 6.46 29.13 -20.44
N GLY A 182 6.25 30.44 -20.49
CA GLY A 182 5.78 31.25 -19.36
C GLY A 182 4.34 30.90 -18.97
N ALA A 183 4.10 30.69 -17.68
CA ALA A 183 2.74 30.60 -17.14
C ALA A 183 2.06 31.98 -17.14
N ALA A 184 0.74 32.04 -16.91
CA ALA A 184 0.05 33.32 -16.72
C ALA A 184 0.72 34.14 -15.61
N GLY A 185 1.02 35.42 -15.89
CA GLY A 185 1.77 36.31 -15.00
C GLY A 185 3.29 36.25 -15.13
N PHE A 186 3.86 35.36 -15.96
CA PHE A 186 5.30 35.31 -16.21
C PHE A 186 5.78 36.56 -16.97
N GLU A 187 6.87 37.19 -16.51
CA GLU A 187 7.50 38.35 -17.15
C GLU A 187 8.76 37.91 -17.92
N GLY A 188 8.99 38.50 -19.09
CA GLY A 188 10.09 38.12 -19.99
C GLY A 188 9.65 37.39 -21.26
N CYS A 189 8.41 37.61 -21.72
CA CYS A 189 7.99 37.17 -23.04
C CYS A 189 8.13 38.32 -24.05
N ASP A 190 8.57 38.01 -25.26
CA ASP A 190 8.59 38.97 -26.38
C ASP A 190 7.69 38.54 -27.54
N LYS A 191 7.18 37.30 -27.48
CA LYS A 191 6.29 36.73 -28.49
C LYS A 191 5.21 35.85 -27.84
N PRO A 192 4.03 35.72 -28.46
CA PRO A 192 2.93 34.95 -27.89
C PRO A 192 3.26 33.47 -27.69
N GLU A 193 4.08 32.87 -28.56
CA GLU A 193 4.44 31.45 -28.51
C GLU A 193 5.33 31.09 -27.31
N LEU A 194 5.91 32.09 -26.65
CA LEU A 194 6.69 31.91 -25.44
C LEU A 194 5.81 31.75 -24.19
N CYS A 195 4.52 32.02 -24.29
CA CYS A 195 3.57 31.87 -23.19
C CYS A 195 2.75 30.58 -23.37
N ALA A 196 2.54 29.84 -22.28
CA ALA A 196 1.65 28.67 -22.28
C ALA A 196 0.19 29.09 -22.60
N THR A 197 -0.14 30.34 -22.34
CA THR A 197 -1.40 30.98 -22.70
C THR A 197 -1.42 31.47 -24.15
N GLY A 198 -0.31 31.44 -24.90
CA GLY A 198 -0.30 31.95 -26.26
C GLY A 198 -0.52 33.47 -26.38
N ARG A 199 -0.44 34.23 -25.28
CA ARG A 199 -0.58 35.69 -25.28
C ARG A 199 0.52 36.35 -24.46
N CYS A 200 1.27 37.24 -25.11
CA CYS A 200 2.31 38.05 -24.49
C CYS A 200 1.99 39.54 -24.69
N GLU A 201 1.82 40.28 -23.60
CA GLU A 201 1.50 41.71 -23.64
C GLU A 201 2.28 42.45 -22.56
N ALA A 202 2.87 43.60 -22.93
CA ALA A 202 3.73 44.38 -22.04
C ALA A 202 4.81 43.53 -21.36
N ASN A 203 5.45 42.64 -22.12
CA ASN A 203 6.47 41.70 -21.66
C ASN A 203 5.97 40.63 -20.66
N LYS A 204 4.65 40.49 -20.49
CA LYS A 204 4.03 39.57 -19.53
C LYS A 204 3.06 38.60 -20.20
N CYS A 205 3.13 37.33 -19.82
CA CYS A 205 2.18 36.31 -20.27
C CYS A 205 0.81 36.56 -19.63
N GLN A 206 -0.17 36.89 -20.46
CA GLN A 206 -1.54 37.17 -20.00
C GLN A 206 -2.41 35.92 -20.10
N GLU A 207 -3.48 35.86 -19.31
CA GLU A 207 -4.49 34.82 -19.45
C GLU A 207 -5.24 34.97 -20.80
N GLN A 208 -5.62 33.87 -21.44
CA GLN A 208 -6.42 33.94 -22.67
C GLN A 208 -7.83 34.41 -22.34
N VAL A 209 -8.36 35.25 -23.22
CA VAL A 209 -9.67 35.90 -23.06
C VAL A 209 -10.79 34.87 -23.18
N SER A 210 -11.77 34.91 -22.27
CA SER A 210 -12.85 33.92 -22.16
C SER A 210 -14.07 34.31 -23.00
N LEU A 211 -15.05 33.39 -23.07
CA LEU A 211 -16.30 33.60 -23.81
C LEU A 211 -17.02 34.89 -23.33
N GLY A 212 -17.27 35.81 -24.26
CA GLY A 212 -17.98 37.06 -24.01
C GLY A 212 -17.11 38.24 -23.53
N ASP A 213 -15.82 38.02 -23.32
CA ASP A 213 -14.87 39.09 -23.05
C ASP A 213 -14.48 39.82 -24.35
N THR A 214 -13.90 41.02 -24.23
CA THR A 214 -13.52 41.86 -25.37
C THR A 214 -12.23 41.42 -26.03
N CYS A 215 -12.16 41.51 -27.36
CA CYS A 215 -11.00 41.16 -28.17
C CYS A 215 -10.79 42.17 -29.31
N ASP A 216 -9.56 42.31 -29.78
CA ASP A 216 -9.20 43.13 -30.93
C ASP A 216 -8.88 42.27 -32.17
N SER A 217 -8.37 41.04 -31.94
CA SER A 217 -7.97 40.06 -32.95
C SER A 217 -8.49 38.66 -32.60
N PRO A 218 -8.73 37.75 -33.58
CA PRO A 218 -9.09 36.36 -33.31
C PRO A 218 -8.12 35.61 -32.38
N ASP A 219 -6.84 35.96 -32.39
CA ASP A 219 -5.80 35.30 -31.57
C ASP A 219 -5.88 35.65 -30.08
N ASP A 220 -6.64 36.69 -29.71
CA ASP A 220 -6.84 37.08 -28.31
C ASP A 220 -7.71 36.06 -27.55
N CYS A 221 -8.57 35.39 -28.31
CA CYS A 221 -9.59 34.51 -27.77
C CYS A 221 -9.04 33.11 -27.52
N ARG A 222 -9.40 32.52 -26.37
CA ARG A 222 -9.07 31.12 -26.09
C ARG A 222 -9.70 30.20 -27.13
N ALA A 223 -8.89 29.34 -27.77
CA ALA A 223 -9.42 28.34 -28.70
C ALA A 223 -10.52 27.48 -28.03
N PRO A 224 -11.65 27.21 -28.72
CA PRO A 224 -11.94 27.44 -30.14
C PRO A 224 -12.63 28.78 -30.47
N LEU A 225 -12.65 29.76 -29.57
CA LEU A 225 -13.37 31.02 -29.75
C LEU A 225 -12.79 31.86 -30.90
N SER A 226 -13.62 32.69 -31.51
CA SER A 226 -13.24 33.65 -32.55
C SER A 226 -13.69 35.05 -32.17
N CYS A 227 -12.83 36.03 -32.42
CA CYS A 227 -13.17 37.43 -32.19
C CYS A 227 -14.19 37.90 -33.22
N PHE A 228 -15.38 38.28 -32.77
CA PHE A 228 -16.44 38.80 -33.62
C PHE A 228 -17.08 40.03 -32.99
N GLN A 229 -17.08 41.14 -33.73
CA GLN A 229 -17.57 42.45 -33.26
C GLN A 229 -16.96 42.89 -31.92
N GLY A 230 -15.68 42.55 -31.70
CA GLY A 230 -14.97 42.92 -30.49
C GLY A 230 -15.21 42.02 -29.29
N PHE A 231 -15.89 40.87 -29.46
CA PHE A 231 -16.11 39.89 -28.40
C PHE A 231 -15.70 38.48 -28.82
N CYS A 232 -15.14 37.72 -27.88
CA CYS A 232 -14.80 36.32 -28.10
C CYS A 232 -16.06 35.46 -28.09
N LEU A 233 -16.46 34.93 -29.26
CA LEU A 233 -17.67 34.14 -29.45
C LEU A 233 -17.35 32.76 -30.06
N ILE A 234 -18.28 31.83 -29.90
CA ILE A 234 -18.20 30.45 -30.37
C ILE A 234 -18.44 30.41 -31.89
N PRO A 235 -17.53 29.83 -32.69
CA PRO A 235 -17.69 29.76 -34.13
C PRO A 235 -18.75 28.74 -34.55
N LEU A 236 -19.03 28.69 -35.85
CA LEU A 236 -20.06 27.81 -36.41
C LEU A 236 -19.70 26.33 -36.24
N GLY A 237 -20.68 25.52 -35.85
CA GLY A 237 -20.50 24.07 -35.65
C GLY A 237 -20.02 23.67 -34.26
N GLU A 238 -19.62 24.64 -33.43
CA GLU A 238 -19.20 24.39 -32.04
C GLU A 238 -20.36 24.40 -31.05
N LYS A 239 -20.15 23.77 -29.88
CA LYS A 239 -21.19 23.60 -28.86
C LYS A 239 -21.55 24.91 -28.19
N CYS A 240 -22.83 25.14 -27.96
CA CYS A 240 -23.36 26.33 -27.29
C CYS A 240 -24.51 25.99 -26.34
N THR A 241 -24.74 26.87 -25.35
CA THR A 241 -25.90 26.81 -24.46
C THR A 241 -26.87 27.97 -24.71
N HIS A 242 -26.38 29.11 -25.19
CA HIS A 242 -27.20 30.29 -25.48
C HIS A 242 -26.89 30.90 -26.87
N PRO A 243 -27.88 31.47 -27.57
CA PRO A 243 -27.68 32.09 -28.89
C PRO A 243 -26.65 33.21 -28.90
N SER A 244 -26.57 34.00 -27.83
CA SER A 244 -25.62 35.12 -27.67
C SER A 244 -24.16 34.68 -27.59
N GLN A 245 -23.89 33.39 -27.39
CA GLN A 245 -22.53 32.85 -27.36
C GLN A 245 -21.98 32.60 -28.76
N CYS A 246 -22.84 32.51 -29.78
CA CYS A 246 -22.44 32.14 -31.12
C CYS A 246 -22.13 33.38 -31.97
N VAL A 247 -21.10 33.29 -32.81
CA VAL A 247 -20.81 34.28 -33.86
C VAL A 247 -22.04 34.53 -34.76
N THR A 248 -22.86 33.50 -34.97
CA THR A 248 -24.10 33.57 -35.77
C THR A 248 -25.29 34.16 -35.01
N GLY A 249 -25.18 34.37 -33.70
CA GLY A 249 -26.31 34.73 -32.84
C GLY A 249 -27.35 33.62 -32.68
N ALA A 250 -27.05 32.38 -33.09
CA ALA A 250 -28.00 31.28 -33.10
C ALA A 250 -27.39 29.98 -32.56
N CYS A 251 -28.04 29.44 -31.54
CA CYS A 251 -27.73 28.14 -30.95
C CYS A 251 -28.90 27.18 -31.20
N THR A 252 -28.73 26.21 -32.10
CA THR A 252 -29.77 25.24 -32.47
C THR A 252 -29.25 23.84 -32.20
N ASN A 253 -30.03 23.03 -31.49
CA ASN A 253 -29.59 21.68 -31.05
C ASN A 253 -28.23 21.72 -30.31
N GLN A 254 -28.02 22.73 -29.46
CA GLN A 254 -26.76 22.95 -28.72
C GLN A 254 -25.52 23.18 -29.60
N VAL A 255 -25.72 23.57 -30.87
CA VAL A 255 -24.63 23.86 -31.81
C VAL A 255 -24.85 25.23 -32.45
N CYS A 256 -23.78 26.01 -32.57
CA CYS A 256 -23.83 27.28 -33.27
C CYS A 256 -24.11 27.02 -34.75
N SER A 257 -25.30 27.41 -35.21
CA SER A 257 -25.80 27.10 -36.54
C SER A 257 -25.94 28.39 -37.36
N ARG A 258 -25.90 28.28 -38.69
CA ARG A 258 -26.38 29.38 -39.55
C ARG A 258 -27.89 29.42 -39.39
N ALA A 259 -28.40 30.25 -38.49
CA ALA A 259 -29.80 30.61 -38.60
C ALA A 259 -29.96 31.45 -39.88
N VAL A 260 -30.96 31.12 -40.69
CA VAL A 260 -31.39 31.96 -41.81
C VAL A 260 -32.08 33.18 -41.22
N VAL A 261 -31.29 34.06 -40.62
CA VAL A 261 -31.75 35.38 -40.19
C VAL A 261 -31.25 36.34 -41.23
N LEU A 262 -32.16 36.79 -42.11
CA LEU A 262 -31.91 37.85 -43.09
C LEU A 262 -31.73 39.17 -42.33
N CYS A 263 -30.54 39.39 -41.76
CA CYS A 263 -30.20 40.69 -41.17
C CYS A 263 -29.53 41.57 -42.23
N PRO A 264 -29.99 42.82 -42.44
CA PRO A 264 -29.19 43.81 -43.16
C PRO A 264 -27.88 44.10 -42.40
N ARG A 265 -26.88 44.71 -43.07
CA ARG A 265 -25.66 45.20 -42.39
C ARG A 265 -26.05 46.19 -41.28
N CYS A 266 -26.02 45.71 -40.04
CA CYS A 266 -26.37 46.51 -38.88
C CYS A 266 -25.29 47.58 -38.62
N PRO A 267 -25.68 48.81 -38.22
CA PRO A 267 -24.74 49.85 -37.80
C PRO A 267 -23.90 49.41 -36.59
N ALA A 268 -22.70 49.99 -36.45
CA ALA A 268 -21.83 49.74 -35.31
C ALA A 268 -22.57 50.00 -33.97
N GLY A 269 -22.42 49.09 -33.01
CA GLY A 269 -23.08 49.18 -31.69
C GLY A 269 -24.49 48.58 -31.61
N THR A 270 -24.91 47.80 -32.63
CA THR A 270 -26.19 47.08 -32.63
C THR A 270 -25.96 45.60 -32.96
N VAL A 271 -26.79 44.71 -32.40
CA VAL A 271 -26.76 43.27 -32.67
C VAL A 271 -28.07 42.83 -33.31
N CYS A 272 -28.01 41.82 -34.19
CA CYS A 272 -29.21 41.31 -34.83
C CYS A 272 -29.93 40.31 -33.94
N ILE A 273 -31.19 40.58 -33.61
CA ILE A 273 -32.07 39.66 -32.90
C ILE A 273 -33.32 39.47 -33.76
N ASN A 274 -33.59 38.23 -34.18
CA ASN A 274 -34.75 37.87 -35.01
C ASN A 274 -34.93 38.72 -36.30
N GLY A 275 -33.84 39.10 -36.96
CA GLY A 275 -33.88 39.86 -38.23
C GLY A 275 -33.97 41.37 -38.06
N THR A 276 -33.95 41.87 -36.82
CA THR A 276 -33.97 43.31 -36.53
C THR A 276 -32.66 43.72 -35.85
N CYS A 277 -32.04 44.81 -36.30
CA CYS A 277 -30.91 45.40 -35.59
C CYS A 277 -31.41 46.12 -34.34
N VAL A 278 -31.04 45.63 -33.17
CA VAL A 278 -31.40 46.25 -31.89
C VAL A 278 -30.15 46.82 -31.23
N GLN A 279 -30.29 48.04 -30.69
CA GLN A 279 -29.26 48.65 -29.88
C GLN A 279 -29.34 48.00 -28.50
N THR A 280 -28.48 47.02 -28.24
CA THR A 280 -28.32 46.49 -26.90
C THR A 280 -27.63 47.56 -26.08
N GLY A 281 -28.42 48.42 -25.43
CA GLY A 281 -27.97 49.00 -24.18
C GLY A 281 -27.58 47.83 -23.31
N ILE A 282 -26.29 47.68 -23.02
CA ILE A 282 -25.81 46.67 -22.09
C ILE A 282 -26.50 46.99 -20.76
N VAL A 283 -27.59 46.30 -20.45
CA VAL A 283 -28.30 46.46 -19.18
C VAL A 283 -27.39 45.85 -18.11
N ARG A 284 -26.47 46.67 -17.59
CA ARG A 284 -25.78 46.43 -16.31
C ARG A 284 -26.65 46.91 -15.15
N ASP A 285 -27.96 46.62 -15.16
CA ASP A 285 -28.80 46.88 -14.00
C ASP A 285 -29.59 45.62 -13.61
N PRO A 286 -29.23 44.98 -12.48
CA PRO A 286 -29.97 43.83 -11.92
C PRO A 286 -31.46 44.11 -11.67
N ARG A 287 -31.90 45.38 -11.58
CA ARG A 287 -33.30 45.72 -11.31
C ARG A 287 -34.25 45.42 -12.47
N LEU A 288 -33.80 45.57 -13.72
CA LEU A 288 -34.66 45.38 -14.90
C LEU A 288 -34.91 43.91 -15.25
N MET A 289 -34.03 42.99 -14.84
CA MET A 289 -34.28 41.54 -14.95
C MET A 289 -35.48 41.09 -14.10
N ARG A 290 -35.72 41.77 -12.96
CA ARG A 290 -36.84 41.48 -12.06
C ARG A 290 -38.19 41.89 -12.66
N GLU A 291 -38.24 42.93 -13.47
CA GLU A 291 -39.49 43.37 -14.12
C GLU A 291 -39.91 42.45 -15.27
N LEU A 292 -38.96 41.79 -15.95
CA LEU A 292 -39.27 40.80 -16.99
C LEU A 292 -39.81 39.48 -16.41
N GLU A 293 -39.35 39.04 -15.23
CA GLU A 293 -39.93 37.89 -14.52
C GLU A 293 -41.37 38.16 -14.04
N VAL A 294 -41.68 39.40 -13.64
CA VAL A 294 -43.02 39.76 -13.15
C VAL A 294 -44.08 39.72 -14.25
N GLN A 295 -43.74 40.04 -15.51
CA GLN A 295 -44.71 39.98 -16.61
C GLN A 295 -45.07 38.56 -17.05
N GLN A 296 -44.16 37.58 -16.88
CA GLN A 296 -44.47 36.18 -17.22
C GLN A 296 -45.38 35.49 -16.20
N PHE A 297 -45.43 35.98 -14.95
CA PHE A 297 -46.25 35.39 -13.89
C PHE A 297 -47.71 35.90 -13.81
N GLN A 298 -48.10 36.92 -14.59
CA GLN A 298 -49.46 37.49 -14.55
C GLN A 298 -50.39 37.06 -15.69
N ARG A 299 -50.08 36.03 -16.47
CA ARG A 299 -51.03 35.52 -17.49
C ARG A 299 -51.28 34.02 -17.40
N THR A 300 -52.16 33.66 -16.49
CA THR A 300 -53.06 32.49 -16.61
C THR A 300 -54.35 32.79 -15.85
N PRO A 301 -55.55 32.28 -16.20
CA PRO A 301 -56.05 31.73 -17.48
C PRO A 301 -57.39 32.38 -17.94
N GLN A 302 -57.75 32.21 -19.22
CA GLN A 302 -59.14 32.31 -19.76
C GLN A 302 -59.91 31.00 -19.47
N PRO A 303 -61.23 30.83 -19.73
CA PRO A 303 -62.40 31.72 -19.84
C PRO A 303 -63.58 31.14 -18.97
N PRO A 304 -64.88 31.46 -19.19
CA PRO A 304 -65.66 30.94 -20.33
C PRO A 304 -66.19 32.02 -21.31
#